data_AF-A0A0S8DLP6-F1
#
_entry.id   AF-A0A0S8DLP6-F1
#
_cell.length_a   1.000
_cell.length_b   1.000
_cell.length_c   1.000
_cell.angle_alpha   90.00
_cell.angle_beta   90.00
_cell.angle_gamma   90.00
#
_symmetry.space_group_name_H-M   'P 1'
#
loop_
_entity.id
_entity.type
_entity.pdbx_description
1 polymer ?
#
loop_
_entity_poly.entity_id
_entity_poly.type
_entity_poly.pdbx_seq_one_letter_code
_entity_poly.pdbx_strand_id
1 'polypeptide(L)'
;MATGVLLHAIPVVAQETEAALEEVFVEAPVVRRQVSARGPTGYTTEMIQLKRQFSYADLDLTKESDVKELEKRIEMTARAACEALDDMLDHDRQDATAVYRCTKQSIKQTQEELEALVAAAN
;
A
#
# COMPACT_ATOMS: atom_id res chain seq x y z
N MET A 1 -60.65 25.42 4.03
CA MET A 1 -59.27 25.75 4.46
C MET A 1 -58.48 24.46 4.38
N ALA A 2 -57.61 24.33 3.37
CA ALA A 2 -56.93 23.08 3.03
C ALA A 2 -55.61 22.98 3.81
N THR A 3 -55.48 21.98 4.66
CA THR A 3 -54.24 21.63 5.37
C THR A 3 -53.33 20.83 4.43
N GLY A 4 -52.23 21.46 3.99
CA GLY A 4 -51.19 20.82 3.20
C GLY A 4 -50.27 19.98 4.09
N VAL A 5 -50.19 18.69 3.79
CA VAL A 5 -49.23 17.75 4.42
C VAL A 5 -47.89 17.88 3.70
N LEU A 6 -46.87 18.38 4.40
CA LEU A 6 -45.48 18.37 3.92
C LEU A 6 -44.88 16.97 4.10
N LEU A 7 -44.77 16.21 3.01
CA LEU A 7 -43.90 15.03 2.95
C LEU A 7 -42.45 15.51 3.12
N HIS A 8 -41.84 15.23 4.26
CA HIS A 8 -40.40 15.33 4.42
C HIS A 8 -39.79 14.05 3.85
N ALA A 9 -39.12 14.16 2.71
CA ALA A 9 -38.28 13.09 2.18
C ALA A 9 -37.10 12.91 3.15
N ILE A 10 -37.09 11.80 3.87
CA ILE A 10 -35.95 11.40 4.70
C ILE A 10 -34.86 10.96 3.72
N PRO A 11 -33.67 11.60 3.70
CA PRO A 11 -32.56 11.08 2.92
C PRO A 11 -32.19 9.72 3.52
N VAL A 12 -32.46 8.65 2.77
CA VAL A 12 -31.79 7.37 2.95
C VAL A 12 -30.33 7.65 2.68
N VAL A 13 -29.54 7.75 3.74
CA VAL A 13 -28.10 7.52 3.67
C VAL A 13 -27.98 6.05 3.35
N ALA A 14 -27.69 5.72 2.10
CA ALA A 14 -27.12 4.43 1.77
C ALA A 14 -25.87 4.32 2.64
N GLN A 15 -25.92 3.47 3.67
CA GLN A 15 -24.69 2.94 4.24
C GLN A 15 -24.00 2.27 3.07
N GLU A 16 -22.98 2.94 2.51
CA GLU A 16 -21.87 2.25 1.88
C GLU A 16 -21.46 1.23 2.92
N THR A 17 -21.94 0.01 2.72
CA THR A 17 -21.33 -1.13 3.34
C THR A 17 -19.94 -1.05 2.77
N GLU A 18 -18.99 -0.54 3.56
CA GLU A 18 -17.62 -1.00 3.54
C GLU A 18 -17.73 -2.52 3.61
N ALA A 19 -18.01 -3.17 2.48
CA ALA A 19 -17.36 -4.42 2.17
C ALA A 19 -15.91 -4.04 2.36
N ALA A 20 -15.38 -4.37 3.54
CA ALA A 20 -13.96 -4.27 3.83
C ALA A 20 -13.32 -4.85 2.59
N LEU A 21 -12.78 -3.98 1.74
CA LEU A 21 -12.05 -4.42 0.58
C LEU A 21 -10.87 -5.12 1.22
N GLU A 22 -10.92 -6.45 1.23
CA GLU A 22 -9.88 -7.31 1.78
C GLU A 22 -8.67 -7.20 0.84
N GLU A 23 -8.06 -6.02 0.89
CA GLU A 23 -6.99 -5.52 0.05
C GLU A 23 -5.88 -4.99 0.94
N VAL A 24 -4.66 -5.34 0.60
CA VAL A 24 -3.45 -4.79 1.20
C VAL A 24 -2.68 -4.04 0.12
N PHE A 25 -2.12 -2.90 0.51
CA PHE A 25 -1.23 -2.14 -0.35
C PHE A 25 0.22 -2.35 0.05
N VAL A 26 1.06 -2.57 -0.94
CA VAL A 26 2.51 -2.60 -0.78
C VAL A 26 3.06 -1.38 -1.48
N GLU A 27 3.71 -0.52 -0.69
CA GLU A 27 4.38 0.67 -1.19
C GLU A 27 5.87 0.37 -1.30
N ALA A 28 6.41 0.48 -2.52
CA ALA A 28 7.83 0.35 -2.83
C ALA A 28 8.45 1.75 -2.96
N PRO A 29 9.15 2.26 -1.93
CA PRO A 29 9.76 3.58 -1.97
C PRO A 29 11.21 3.53 -2.49
N VAL A 30 11.56 4.47 -3.36
CA VAL A 30 12.94 4.82 -3.72
C VAL A 30 13.17 6.31 -3.48
N VAL A 31 14.20 6.61 -2.68
CA VAL A 31 14.62 7.99 -2.40
C VAL A 31 15.81 8.33 -3.29
N ARG A 32 15.61 9.24 -4.24
CA ARG A 32 16.70 9.80 -5.05
C ARG A 32 17.12 11.16 -4.50
N ARG A 33 18.42 11.33 -4.29
CA ARG A 33 18.99 12.64 -3.94
C ARG A 33 19.46 13.31 -5.21
N GLN A 34 18.82 14.41 -5.60
CA GLN A 34 19.28 15.25 -6.70
C GLN A 34 20.12 16.41 -6.15
N VAL A 35 21.20 16.76 -6.85
CA VAL A 35 22.02 17.94 -6.52
C VAL A 35 21.43 19.14 -7.26
N SER A 36 20.61 19.92 -6.57
CA SER A 36 20.11 21.19 -7.09
C SER A 36 21.20 22.27 -6.91
N ALA A 37 22.08 22.37 -7.91
CA ALA A 37 23.15 23.37 -8.06
C ALA A 37 24.36 23.28 -7.10
N ARG A 38 25.55 23.68 -7.62
CA ARG A 38 26.81 23.87 -6.85
C ARG A 38 26.65 25.03 -5.86
N GLY A 39 26.10 24.78 -4.67
CA GLY A 39 25.99 25.76 -3.59
C GLY A 39 25.90 25.07 -2.21
N PRO A 40 26.19 25.79 -1.10
CA PRO A 40 26.43 25.18 0.22
C PRO A 40 25.24 24.43 0.84
N THR A 41 24.03 24.55 0.28
CA THR A 41 22.80 23.88 0.76
C THR A 41 22.06 23.08 -0.34
N GLY A 42 22.68 22.87 -1.52
CA GLY A 42 22.00 22.46 -2.76
C GLY A 42 21.70 20.97 -2.96
N TYR A 43 20.99 20.30 -2.04
CA TYR A 43 20.43 18.98 -2.31
C TYR A 43 18.91 18.99 -2.20
N THR A 44 18.22 18.54 -3.25
CA THR A 44 16.79 18.24 -3.24
C THR A 44 16.60 16.73 -3.18
N THR A 45 15.81 16.25 -2.22
CA THR A 45 15.44 14.85 -2.13
C THR A 45 14.12 14.64 -2.85
N GLU A 46 14.11 13.73 -3.83
CA GLU A 46 12.93 13.28 -4.53
C GLU A 46 12.57 11.88 -4.03
N MET A 47 11.30 11.67 -3.69
CA MET A 47 10.79 10.36 -3.29
C MET A 47 9.86 9.86 -4.41
N ILE A 48 10.22 8.73 -4.99
CA ILE A 48 9.42 8.04 -6.01
C ILE A 48 8.88 6.78 -5.36
N GLN A 49 7.60 6.52 -5.52
CA GLN A 49 6.94 5.37 -4.92
C GLN A 49 6.13 4.62 -5.98
N LEU A 50 6.20 3.29 -5.94
CA LEU A 50 5.30 2.42 -6.70
C LEU A 50 4.38 1.70 -5.71
N LYS A 51 3.07 1.90 -5.86
CA LYS A 51 2.05 1.26 -5.03
C LYS A 51 1.45 0.08 -5.78
N ARG A 52 1.42 -1.10 -5.15
CA ARG A 52 0.73 -2.28 -5.68
C ARG A 52 -0.30 -2.78 -4.69
N GLN A 53 -1.47 -3.13 -5.21
CA GLN A 53 -2.57 -3.70 -4.44
C GLN A 53 -2.69 -5.19 -4.70
N PHE A 54 -3.06 -5.94 -3.68
CA PHE A 54 -3.45 -7.34 -3.82
C PHE A 54 -4.53 -7.69 -2.80
N SER A 55 -5.35 -8.68 -3.12
CA SER A 55 -6.44 -9.12 -2.24
C SER A 55 -5.99 -10.26 -1.32
N TYR A 56 -6.56 -10.28 -0.11
CA TYR A 56 -6.46 -11.38 0.85
C TYR A 56 -7.82 -12.03 1.12
N ALA A 57 -8.84 -11.77 0.30
CA ALA A 57 -10.21 -12.25 0.51
C ALA A 57 -10.37 -13.77 0.55
N ASP A 58 -9.39 -14.51 0.02
CA ASP A 58 -9.34 -15.95 0.04
C ASP A 58 -8.66 -16.54 1.30
N LEU A 59 -8.16 -15.67 2.19
CA LEU A 59 -7.41 -16.04 3.39
C LEU A 59 -8.24 -15.82 4.65
N ASP A 60 -8.20 -16.79 5.57
CA ASP A 60 -8.80 -16.65 6.89
C ASP A 60 -7.75 -16.22 7.91
N LEU A 61 -7.73 -14.92 8.25
CA LEU A 61 -6.71 -14.34 9.14
C LEU A 61 -6.80 -14.82 10.60
N THR A 62 -7.82 -15.61 10.96
CA THR A 62 -7.86 -16.35 12.25
C THR A 62 -6.97 -17.59 12.24
N LYS A 63 -6.55 -18.06 11.05
CA LYS A 63 -5.66 -19.22 10.88
C LYS A 63 -4.22 -18.78 10.67
N GLU A 64 -3.32 -19.30 11.50
CA GLU A 64 -1.87 -19.06 11.38
C GLU A 64 -1.30 -19.45 10.00
N SER A 65 -1.86 -20.48 9.35
CA SER A 65 -1.45 -20.89 8.00
C SER A 65 -1.70 -19.81 6.95
N ASP A 66 -2.82 -19.10 7.09
CA ASP A 66 -3.30 -18.14 6.11
C ASP A 66 -2.62 -16.79 6.34
N VAL A 67 -2.29 -16.46 7.60
CA VAL A 67 -1.40 -15.35 7.95
C VAL A 67 -0.03 -15.53 7.30
N LYS A 68 0.56 -16.74 7.36
CA LYS A 68 1.85 -17.04 6.70
C LYS A 68 1.78 -16.94 5.18
N GLU A 69 0.65 -17.32 4.58
CA GLU A 69 0.46 -17.14 3.14
C GLU A 69 0.33 -15.66 2.78
N LEU A 70 -0.33 -14.86 3.62
CA LEU A 70 -0.40 -13.40 3.46
C LEU A 70 0.99 -12.75 3.56
N GLU A 71 1.80 -13.12 4.55
CA GLU A 71 3.20 -12.67 4.68
C GLU A 71 4.00 -12.94 3.39
N LYS A 72 3.89 -14.16 2.85
CA LYS A 72 4.55 -14.54 1.61
C LYS A 72 4.06 -13.71 0.41
N ARG A 73 2.77 -13.40 0.34
CA ARG A 73 2.21 -12.52 -0.72
C ARG A 73 2.76 -11.10 -0.61
N ILE A 74 2.90 -10.57 0.60
CA ILE A 74 3.54 -9.28 0.85
C ILE A 74 4.98 -9.30 0.33
N GLU A 75 5.76 -10.32 0.69
CA GLU A 75 7.17 -10.44 0.25
C GLU A 75 7.29 -10.49 -1.28
N MET A 76 6.47 -11.32 -1.94
CA MET A 76 6.48 -11.43 -3.41
C MET A 76 6.06 -10.13 -4.08
N THR A 77 5.03 -9.46 -3.56
CA THR A 77 4.52 -8.20 -4.12
C THR A 77 5.50 -7.06 -3.91
N ALA A 78 6.12 -6.96 -2.74
CA ALA A 78 7.17 -5.98 -2.42
C ALA A 78 8.36 -6.13 -3.36
N ARG A 79 8.84 -7.36 -3.55
CA ARG A 79 9.94 -7.64 -4.47
C ARG A 79 9.58 -7.23 -5.90
N ALA A 80 8.42 -7.66 -6.39
CA ALA A 80 7.99 -7.35 -7.76
C ALA A 80 7.75 -5.85 -7.99
N ALA A 81 7.30 -5.11 -6.97
CA ALA A 81 7.16 -3.66 -7.03
C ALA A 81 8.53 -2.96 -7.05
N CYS A 82 9.47 -3.39 -6.21
CA CYS A 82 10.81 -2.82 -6.17
C CYS A 82 11.63 -3.13 -7.42
N GLU A 83 11.52 -4.34 -7.99
CA GLU A 83 12.14 -4.69 -9.28
C GLU A 83 11.57 -3.81 -10.40
N ALA A 84 10.25 -3.65 -10.47
CA ALA A 84 9.62 -2.79 -11.47
C ALA A 84 9.99 -1.31 -11.31
N LEU A 85 10.10 -0.82 -10.07
CA LEU A 85 10.51 0.54 -9.80
C LEU A 85 11.98 0.79 -10.17
N ASP A 86 12.86 -0.18 -9.92
CA ASP A 86 14.27 -0.11 -10.33
C ASP A 86 14.40 -0.08 -11.86
N ASP A 87 13.67 -0.95 -12.57
CA ASP A 87 13.63 -1.00 -14.03
C ASP A 87 13.11 0.31 -14.67
N MET A 88 12.18 0.99 -13.99
CA MET A 88 11.66 2.29 -14.42
C MET A 88 12.66 3.44 -14.22
N LEU A 89 13.56 3.34 -13.24
CA LEU A 89 14.43 4.43 -12.83
C LEU A 89 15.86 4.32 -13.37
N ASP A 90 16.36 3.11 -13.62
CA ASP A 90 17.68 2.87 -14.20
C ASP A 90 17.58 1.82 -15.32
N HIS A 91 17.20 2.28 -16.52
CA HIS A 91 17.03 1.45 -17.72
C HIS A 91 18.27 0.65 -18.15
N ASP A 92 19.46 1.02 -17.69
CA ASP A 92 20.72 0.42 -18.14
C ASP A 92 21.25 -0.70 -17.23
N ARG A 93 20.89 -0.72 -15.93
CA ARG A 93 21.34 -1.75 -14.97
C ARG A 93 20.42 -1.85 -13.75
N GLN A 94 19.97 -3.06 -13.47
CA GLN A 94 19.28 -3.38 -12.22
C GLN A 94 20.26 -3.34 -11.03
N ASP A 95 19.99 -2.54 -10.01
CA ASP A 95 20.77 -2.51 -8.77
C ASP A 95 20.13 -3.45 -7.74
N ALA A 96 20.62 -4.69 -7.69
CA ALA A 96 20.19 -5.70 -6.73
C ALA A 96 20.25 -5.22 -5.26
N THR A 97 21.17 -4.30 -4.92
CA THR A 97 21.28 -3.73 -3.57
C THR A 97 20.19 -2.70 -3.31
N ALA A 98 19.81 -1.92 -4.33
CA ALA A 98 18.68 -1.00 -4.25
C ALA A 98 17.36 -1.77 -4.13
N VAL A 99 17.15 -2.78 -4.98
CA VAL A 99 15.98 -3.67 -4.94
C VAL A 99 15.85 -4.35 -3.58
N TYR A 100 16.94 -4.90 -3.03
CA TYR A 100 16.92 -5.54 -1.71
C TYR A 100 16.52 -4.56 -0.59
N ARG A 101 17.08 -3.35 -0.59
CA ARG A 101 16.76 -2.32 0.41
C ARG A 101 15.32 -1.86 0.31
N CYS A 102 14.84 -1.61 -0.91
CA CYS A 102 13.45 -1.28 -1.18
C CYS A 102 12.52 -2.39 -0.67
N THR A 103 12.81 -3.64 -1.00
CA THR A 103 11.98 -4.80 -0.63
C THR A 103 11.86 -4.91 0.89
N LYS A 104 12.99 -4.83 1.60
CA LYS A 104 13.01 -4.91 3.07
C LYS A 104 12.23 -3.77 3.72
N GLN A 105 12.31 -2.55 3.17
CA GLN A 105 11.56 -1.41 3.70
C GLN A 105 10.06 -1.57 3.44
N SER A 106 9.68 -2.00 2.24
CA SER A 106 8.27 -2.21 1.84
C SER A 106 7.61 -3.28 2.71
N ILE A 107 8.29 -4.42 2.93
CA ILE A 107 7.80 -5.49 3.81
C ILE A 107 7.57 -4.96 5.22
N LYS A 108 8.53 -4.20 5.78
CA LYS A 108 8.40 -3.65 7.13
C LYS A 108 7.18 -2.74 7.26
N GLN A 109 6.95 -1.86 6.27
CA GLN A 109 5.81 -0.95 6.27
C GLN A 109 4.49 -1.72 6.19
N THR A 110 4.39 -2.70 5.30
CA THR A 110 3.18 -3.50 5.15
C THR A 110 2.96 -4.49 6.32
N GLN A 111 4.02 -4.90 7.03
CA GLN A 111 3.88 -5.74 8.23
C GLN A 111 3.14 -5.05 9.36
N GLU A 112 3.32 -3.73 9.53
CA GLU A 112 2.57 -2.96 10.53
C GLU A 112 1.06 -2.97 10.21
N GLU A 113 0.69 -2.95 8.92
CA GLU A 113 -0.70 -3.10 8.47
C GLU A 113 -1.22 -4.53 8.68
N LEU A 114 -0.39 -5.55 8.39
CA LEU A 114 -0.73 -6.96 8.62
C LEU A 114 -1.04 -7.23 10.09
N GLU A 115 -0.22 -6.74 11.02
CA GLU A 115 -0.43 -6.92 12.46
C GLU A 115 -1.79 -6.33 12.89
N ALA A 116 -2.15 -5.17 12.35
CA ALA A 116 -3.44 -4.55 12.62
C ALA A 116 -4.62 -5.37 12.05
N LEU A 117 -4.48 -5.94 10.86
CA LEU A 117 -5.49 -6.81 10.23
C LEU A 117 -5.70 -8.11 11.01
N VAL A 118 -4.62 -8.77 11.43
CA VAL A 118 -4.68 -9.99 12.24
C VAL A 118 -5.28 -9.71 13.62
N ALA A 119 -4.93 -8.58 14.23
CA ALA A 119 -5.51 -8.17 15.51
C ALA A 119 -7.01 -7.85 15.41
N ALA A 120 -7.49 -7.37 14.25
CA ALA A 120 -8.91 -7.12 14.03
C ALA A 120 -9.73 -8.40 13.73
N ALA A 121 -9.07 -9.45 13.26
CA ALA A 121 -9.71 -10.74 12.96
C ALA A 121 -9.90 -11.65 14.19
N ASN A 122 -9.16 -11.40 15.28
CA ASN A 122 -9.17 -12.20 16.52
C ASN A 122 -9.84 -11.47 17.68
#